data_AF-A0A7X6DU98-F1
#
_entry.id   AF-A0A7X6DU98-F1
#
_cell.length_a   1.000
_cell.length_b   1.000
_cell.length_c   1.000
_cell.angle_alpha   90.00
_cell.angle_beta   90.00
_cell.angle_gamma   90.00
#
_symmetry.space_group_name_H-M   'P 1'
#
loop_
_entity.id
_entity.type
_entity.pdbx_description
1 polymer ?
#
loop_
_entity_poly.entity_id
_entity_poly.type
_entity_poly.pdbx_seq_one_letter_code
_entity_poly.pdbx_strand_id
1 'polypeptide(L)'
;MGLTKERMLMGFVVVQAVVILFLIHKTISLRNENPSLRTAGEYFKKAYEEISDEGDASIRSLLDERESLLRELSVTKEVAREYGIKLAGSRP
;
A
#
# COMPACT_ATOMS: atom_id res chain seq x y z
N MET A 1 -11.97 0.75 -56.98
CA MET A 1 -11.78 -0.36 -56.02
C MET A 1 -10.71 -0.11 -54.94
N GLY A 2 -9.97 1.01 -54.93
CA GLY A 2 -8.93 1.29 -53.91
C GLY A 2 -9.46 1.91 -52.61
N LEU A 3 -10.46 2.78 -52.70
CA LEU A 3 -11.02 3.55 -51.55
C LEU A 3 -11.58 2.66 -50.42
N THR A 4 -12.15 1.49 -50.76
CA THR A 4 -12.72 0.56 -49.78
C THR A 4 -11.64 -0.20 -49.00
N LYS A 5 -10.49 -0.49 -49.63
CA LYS A 5 -9.36 -1.18 -48.98
C LYS A 5 -8.62 -0.27 -48.01
N GLU A 6 -8.41 0.99 -48.37
CA GLU A 6 -7.81 1.99 -47.48
C GLU A 6 -8.69 2.28 -46.25
N ARG A 7 -10.01 2.38 -46.44
CA ARG A 7 -10.95 2.56 -45.31
C ARG A 7 -10.99 1.34 -44.38
N MET A 8 -10.89 0.12 -44.92
CA MET A 8 -10.78 -1.09 -44.11
C MET A 8 -9.46 -1.16 -43.32
N LEU A 9 -8.34 -0.83 -43.97
CA LEU A 9 -7.03 -0.74 -43.31
C LEU A 9 -7.02 0.30 -42.19
N MET A 10 -7.56 1.49 -42.45
CA MET A 10 -7.67 2.54 -41.45
C MET A 10 -8.56 2.10 -40.27
N GLY A 11 -9.68 1.43 -40.55
CA GLY A 11 -10.53 0.84 -39.51
C GLY A 11 -9.80 -0.20 -38.66
N PHE A 12 -9.02 -1.08 -39.30
CA PHE A 12 -8.21 -2.09 -38.61
C PHE A 12 -7.13 -1.46 -37.72
N VAL A 13 -6.44 -0.43 -38.21
CA VAL A 13 -5.43 0.32 -37.44
C VAL A 13 -6.06 1.01 -36.23
N VAL A 14 -7.24 1.61 -36.39
CA VAL A 14 -7.96 2.24 -35.28
C VAL A 14 -8.36 1.21 -34.22
N VAL A 15 -8.90 0.07 -34.64
CA VAL A 15 -9.26 -1.02 -33.71
C VAL A 15 -8.02 -1.55 -32.98
N GLN A 16 -6.91 -1.77 -33.68
CA GLN A 16 -5.66 -2.18 -33.05
C GLN A 16 -5.14 -1.14 -32.04
N ALA A 17 -5.21 0.15 -32.36
CA ALA A 17 -4.79 1.21 -31.44
C ALA A 17 -5.63 1.22 -30.15
N VAL A 18 -6.95 1.05 -30.27
CA VAL A 18 -7.86 0.97 -29.11
C VAL A 18 -7.53 -0.24 -28.23
N VAL A 19 -7.26 -1.40 -28.83
CA VAL A 19 -6.87 -2.62 -28.09
C VAL A 19 -5.55 -2.40 -27.35
N ILE A 20 -4.55 -1.80 -27.99
CA ILE A 20 -3.26 -1.51 -27.36
C ILE A 20 -3.43 -0.55 -26.17
N LEU A 21 -4.20 0.53 -26.35
CA LEU A 21 -4.48 1.48 -25.26
C LEU A 21 -5.21 0.81 -24.09
N PHE A 22 -6.18 -0.07 -24.38
CA PHE A 22 -6.88 -0.84 -23.36
C PHE A 22 -5.95 -1.78 -22.58
N LEU A 23 -5.03 -2.47 -23.26
CA LEU A 23 -4.04 -3.35 -22.63
C LEU A 23 -3.04 -2.56 -21.77
N ILE A 24 -2.59 -1.40 -22.24
CA ILE A 24 -1.72 -0.51 -21.47
C ILE A 24 -2.45 -0.02 -20.22
N HIS A 25 -3.68 0.47 -20.36
CA HIS A 25 -4.50 0.91 -19.23
C HIS A 25 -4.70 -0.20 -18.20
N LYS A 26 -5.04 -1.42 -18.65
CA LYS A 26 -5.21 -2.59 -17.78
C LYS A 26 -3.92 -2.97 -17.05
N THR A 27 -2.77 -2.89 -17.74
CA THR A 27 -1.45 -3.18 -17.15
C THR A 27 -1.06 -2.15 -16.10
N ILE A 28 -1.32 -0.86 -16.35
CA ILE A 28 -1.09 0.23 -15.38
C ILE A 28 -2.03 0.09 -14.19
N SER A 29 -3.31 -0.22 -14.42
CA SER A 29 -4.30 -0.44 -13.36
C SER A 29 -3.90 -1.60 -12.46
N LEU A 30 -3.48 -2.74 -13.03
CA LEU A 30 -2.98 -3.89 -12.27
C LEU A 30 -1.71 -3.56 -11.47
N ARG A 31 -0.83 -2.72 -12.02
CA ARG A 31 0.39 -2.25 -11.35
C ARG A 31 0.08 -1.29 -10.19
N ASN A 32 -0.98 -0.48 -10.31
CA ASN A 32 -1.40 0.48 -9.30
C ASN A 32 -2.32 -0.13 -8.22
N GLU A 33 -3.09 -1.18 -8.53
CA GLU A 33 -4.05 -1.80 -7.60
C GLU A 33 -3.40 -2.68 -6.51
N ASN A 34 -2.08 -2.90 -6.54
CA ASN A 34 -1.41 -3.60 -5.45
C ASN A 34 0.02 -3.10 -5.27
N PRO A 35 0.26 -2.05 -4.46
CA PRO A 35 1.41 -2.15 -3.59
C PRO A 35 1.15 -3.39 -2.73
N SER A 36 1.91 -4.46 -2.97
CA SER A 36 1.91 -5.59 -2.04
C SER A 36 2.03 -5.03 -0.61
N LEU A 37 1.38 -5.61 0.39
CA LEU A 37 1.48 -5.18 1.79
C LEU A 37 2.95 -4.88 2.23
N ARG A 38 3.90 -5.56 1.58
CA ARG A 38 5.33 -5.34 1.69
C ARG A 38 5.81 -4.01 1.09
N THR A 39 5.37 -3.64 -0.11
CA THR A 39 5.68 -2.34 -0.76
C THR A 39 5.05 -1.17 0.00
N ALA A 40 3.82 -1.34 0.51
CA ALA A 40 3.19 -0.34 1.38
C ALA A 40 3.97 -0.19 2.70
N GLY A 41 4.38 -1.31 3.32
CA GLY A 41 5.23 -1.30 4.51
C GLY A 41 6.59 -0.64 4.30
N GLU A 42 7.23 -0.86 3.15
CA GLU A 42 8.49 -0.20 2.78
C GLU A 42 8.31 1.31 2.54
N TYR A 43 7.18 1.73 1.95
CA TYR A 43 6.84 3.14 1.78
C TYR A 43 6.59 3.83 3.13
N PHE A 44 5.82 3.22 4.02
CA PHE A 44 5.58 3.74 5.37
C PHE A 44 6.87 3.79 6.19
N LYS A 45 7.74 2.78 6.08
CA LYS A 45 9.04 2.77 6.75
C LYS A 45 9.93 3.91 6.25
N LYS A 46 9.99 4.13 4.93
CA LYS A 46 10.80 5.20 4.34
C LYS A 46 10.26 6.58 4.71
N ALA A 47 8.96 6.78 4.66
CA ALA A 47 8.31 8.02 5.10
C ALA A 47 8.58 8.27 6.60
N TYR A 48 8.57 7.22 7.41
CA TYR A 48 8.88 7.31 8.84
C TYR A 48 10.35 7.70 9.11
N GLU A 49 11.29 7.13 8.36
CA GLU A 49 12.72 7.48 8.46
C GLU A 49 12.96 8.94 8.04
N GLU A 50 12.34 9.38 6.94
CA GLU A 50 12.46 10.76 6.43
C GLU A 50 11.86 11.79 7.40
N ILE A 51 10.71 11.47 8.01
CA ILE A 51 10.06 12.28 9.04
C ILE A 51 10.88 12.30 10.36
N SER A 52 11.49 11.18 10.73
CA SER A 52 12.34 11.09 11.92
C SER A 52 13.60 11.95 11.79
N ASP A 53 14.15 12.05 10.56
CA ASP A 53 15.32 12.86 10.25
C ASP A 53 15.00 14.36 10.19
N GLU A 54 13.78 14.76 9.83
CA GLU A 54 13.34 16.17 9.79
C GLU A 54 13.13 16.81 11.17
N GLY A 55 13.19 16.03 12.27
CA GLY A 55 13.27 16.59 13.61
C GLY A 55 12.01 17.33 14.09
N ASP A 56 10.83 16.98 13.57
CA ASP A 56 9.56 17.52 14.08
C ASP A 56 9.32 16.99 15.51
N ALA A 57 9.45 17.91 16.49
CA ALA A 57 9.30 17.62 17.91
C ALA A 57 7.92 17.00 18.25
N SER A 58 6.89 17.33 17.48
CA SER A 58 5.54 16.79 17.66
C SER A 58 5.51 15.30 17.34
N ILE A 59 6.25 14.88 16.32
CA ILE A 59 6.28 13.49 15.87
C ILE A 59 7.17 12.68 16.82
N ARG A 60 8.31 13.20 17.25
CA ARG A 60 9.11 12.55 18.31
C ARG A 60 8.29 12.29 19.57
N SER A 61 7.48 13.26 20.01
CA SER A 61 6.57 13.06 21.15
C SER A 61 5.57 11.91 20.92
N LEU A 62 4.99 11.80 19.72
CA LEU A 62 4.08 10.71 19.37
C LEU A 62 4.79 9.35 19.30
N LEU A 63 6.07 9.32 18.92
CA LEU A 63 6.88 8.10 18.91
C LEU A 63 7.22 7.63 20.32
N ASP A 64 7.60 8.55 21.19
CA ASP A 64 7.87 8.26 22.60
C ASP A 64 6.60 7.78 23.31
N GLU A 65 5.46 8.42 23.05
CA GLU A 65 4.16 7.99 23.57
C GLU A 65 3.78 6.60 23.06
N ARG A 66 3.98 6.33 21.77
CA ARG A 66 3.77 5.00 21.18
C ARG A 66 4.66 3.94 21.84
N GLU A 67 5.94 4.25 22.09
CA GLU A 67 6.84 3.32 22.77
C GLU A 67 6.40 3.05 24.21
N SER A 68 5.97 4.09 24.93
CA SER A 68 5.41 3.96 26.29
C SER A 68 4.19 3.03 26.30
N LEU A 69 3.24 3.25 25.39
CA LEU A 69 2.04 2.42 25.27
C LEU A 69 2.36 0.96 24.92
N LEU A 70 3.38 0.72 24.09
CA LEU A 70 3.82 -0.65 23.78
C LEU A 70 4.44 -1.35 25.00
N ARG A 71 5.19 -0.63 25.83
CA ARG A 71 5.74 -1.16 27.09
C ARG A 71 4.63 -1.48 28.06
N GLU A 72 3.68 -0.58 28.27
CA GLU A 72 2.50 -0.81 29.13
C GLU A 72 1.66 -2.00 28.66
N LEU A 73 1.46 -2.13 27.35
CA LEU A 73 0.79 -3.27 26.76
C LEU A 73 1.55 -4.58 27.01
N SER A 74 2.89 -4.55 26.95
CA SER A 74 3.72 -5.73 27.24
C SER A 74 3.56 -6.17 28.69
N VAL A 75 3.62 -5.23 29.65
CA VAL A 75 3.40 -5.51 31.07
C VAL A 75 1.99 -6.04 31.29
N THR A 76 0.99 -5.42 30.68
CA THR A 76 -0.41 -5.86 30.78
C THR A 76 -0.61 -7.26 30.21
N LYS A 77 0.10 -7.62 29.12
CA LYS A 77 0.11 -8.99 28.56
C LYS A 77 0.75 -10.00 29.50
N GLU A 78 1.82 -9.62 30.19
CA GLU A 78 2.50 -10.47 31.16
C GLU A 78 1.61 -10.73 32.38
N VAL A 79 1.03 -9.68 32.94
CA VAL A 79 0.05 -9.79 34.04
C VAL A 79 -1.16 -10.60 33.60
N ALA A 80 -1.74 -10.31 32.43
CA ALA A 80 -2.87 -11.09 31.93
C ALA A 80 -2.53 -12.59 31.79
N ARG A 81 -1.31 -12.93 31.37
CA ARG A 81 -0.83 -14.31 31.31
C ARG A 81 -0.72 -14.93 32.70
N GLU A 82 -0.16 -14.22 33.68
CA GLU A 82 -0.03 -14.68 35.06
C GLU A 82 -1.39 -15.00 35.69
N TYR A 83 -2.39 -14.18 35.42
CA TYR A 83 -3.75 -14.33 35.95
C TYR A 83 -4.69 -15.15 35.04
N GLY A 84 -4.20 -15.72 33.94
CA GLY A 84 -5.01 -16.51 33.00
C GLY A 84 -6.09 -15.71 32.25
N ILE A 85 -5.95 -14.39 32.18
CA ILE A 85 -6.88 -13.47 31.54
C ILE A 85 -6.55 -13.39 30.04
N LYS A 86 -7.55 -13.61 29.19
CA LYS A 86 -7.40 -13.46 27.73
C LYS A 86 -7.69 -12.02 27.33
N LEU A 87 -6.67 -11.33 26.80
CA LEU A 87 -6.82 -9.94 26.36
C LEU A 87 -7.70 -9.84 25.11
N ALA A 88 -8.62 -8.87 25.09
CA ALA A 88 -9.48 -8.60 23.95
C ALA A 88 -8.62 -8.29 22.70
N GLY A 89 -8.82 -9.05 21.63
CA GLY A 89 -8.05 -8.94 20.39
C GLY A 89 -6.90 -9.95 20.22
N SER A 90 -6.62 -10.79 21.21
CA SER A 90 -5.78 -11.97 21.01
C SER A 90 -6.56 -13.03 20.21
N ARG A 91 -6.32 -13.09 18.88
CA ARG A 91 -6.82 -14.19 18.04
C ARG A 91 -6.29 -15.54 18.58
N PRO A 92 -7.08 -16.62 18.45
CA PRO A 92 -6.66 -17.96 18.85
C PRO A 92 -5.39 -18.40 18.12
#